data_AF-A0A8H2W8L6-F1
#
_entry.id   AF-A0A8H2W8L6-F1
#
_cell.length_a   1.000
_cell.length_b   1.000
_cell.length_c   1.000
_cell.angle_alpha   90.00
_cell.angle_beta   90.00
_cell.angle_gamma   90.00
#
_symmetry.space_group_name_H-M   'P 1'
#
loop_
_entity.id
_entity.type
_entity.pdbx_description
1 polymer ?
#
loop_
_entity_poly.entity_id
_entity_poly.type
_entity_poly.pdbx_seq_one_letter_code
_entity_poly.pdbx_strand_id
1 'polypeptide(L)'
;MCIALTSSLSHLALAMGDGTVLLYRHFDQSLFSGVGLPKPKPAMEGTGEPVTGLGFNDPNDTGEMFLFIVSTTHVYSLPVGPKAKAQSPTVVDEIGTDLGCAAMHPTTGQMVVAKKEALYMCGPSVRGRSYAYEGEKTAAYVHGHYVITVSPPITATADSSHPTVRNFAARLFGASVKPPGNTESSAIEDLENTGPDISRVAVLDPELAFVAWRGAVSGGVKAVFAAPVPNSTALAPHVLTTRGNLVRLTEVPIQTMIQTMERQGRFVMALGLAKNRGVDEIGVAEIHREYGDYLYSKGDGDGAMGQYIQTIGFVRPSYVIRK
;
A
#
# COMPACT_ATOMS: atom_id res chain seq x y z
N MET A 1 15.68 -12.87 8.73
CA MET A 1 15.31 -13.99 7.85
C MET A 1 14.01 -13.61 7.16
N CYS A 2 14.01 -13.60 5.84
CA CYS A 2 12.83 -13.28 5.03
C CYS A 2 12.37 -14.57 4.33
N ILE A 3 11.07 -14.72 4.14
CA ILE A 3 10.46 -15.88 3.47
C ILE A 3 9.43 -15.38 2.48
N ALA A 4 9.37 -16.01 1.31
CA ALA A 4 8.31 -15.79 0.35
C ALA A 4 7.83 -17.12 -0.20
N LEU A 5 6.54 -17.19 -0.53
CA LEU A 5 5.87 -18.37 -1.05
C LEU A 5 4.92 -17.96 -2.15
N THR A 6 4.81 -18.76 -3.20
CA THR A 6 3.81 -18.52 -4.24
C THR A 6 2.41 -18.86 -3.77
N SER A 7 1.41 -18.23 -4.38
CA SER A 7 -0.01 -18.55 -4.20
C SER A 7 -0.34 -20.02 -4.47
N SER A 8 0.35 -20.63 -5.45
CA SER A 8 0.27 -22.06 -5.79
C SER A 8 1.10 -22.99 -4.89
N LEU A 9 1.85 -22.46 -3.92
CA LEU A 9 2.82 -23.20 -3.10
C LEU A 9 3.92 -23.91 -3.89
N SER A 10 4.05 -23.65 -5.19
CA SER A 10 5.03 -24.29 -6.07
C SER A 10 6.47 -23.86 -5.80
N HIS A 11 6.68 -22.64 -5.29
CA HIS A 11 8.00 -22.08 -5.02
C HIS A 11 8.06 -21.48 -3.62
N LEU A 12 9.13 -21.80 -2.90
CA LEU A 12 9.46 -21.24 -1.59
C LEU A 12 10.85 -20.61 -1.68
N ALA A 13 10.98 -19.35 -1.27
CA ALA A 13 12.26 -18.67 -1.16
C ALA A 13 12.57 -18.34 0.29
N LEU A 14 13.82 -18.58 0.70
CA LEU A 14 14.34 -18.27 2.03
C LEU A 14 15.58 -17.38 1.88
N ALA A 15 15.60 -16.26 2.58
CA ALA A 15 16.78 -15.39 2.62
C ALA A 15 17.42 -15.36 4.00
N MET A 16 18.74 -15.45 3.98
CA MET A 16 19.61 -15.42 5.14
C MET A 16 20.21 -14.03 5.35
N GLY A 17 20.76 -13.78 6.54
CA GLY A 17 21.30 -12.48 6.92
C GLY A 17 22.62 -12.10 6.23
N ASP A 18 23.28 -13.07 5.61
CA ASP A 18 24.53 -12.92 4.83
C ASP A 18 24.29 -12.54 3.36
N GLY A 19 23.04 -12.40 2.95
CA GLY A 19 22.64 -12.11 1.57
C GLY A 19 22.30 -13.35 0.75
N THR A 20 22.53 -14.56 1.27
CA THR A 20 22.24 -15.78 0.52
C THR A 20 20.73 -16.01 0.40
N VAL A 21 20.26 -16.33 -0.80
CA VAL A 21 18.85 -16.68 -1.08
C VAL A 21 18.77 -18.10 -1.63
N LEU A 22 17.96 -18.93 -0.96
CA LEU A 22 17.67 -20.30 -1.37
C LEU A 22 16.28 -20.37 -2.00
N LEU A 23 16.17 -21.08 -3.11
CA LEU A 23 14.92 -21.33 -3.82
C LEU A 23 14.60 -22.82 -3.85
N TYR A 24 13.42 -23.17 -3.35
CA TYR A 24 12.80 -24.47 -3.46
C TYR A 24 11.76 -24.41 -4.58
N ARG A 25 11.78 -25.41 -5.47
CA ARG A 25 10.79 -25.59 -6.54
C ARG A 25 10.02 -26.89 -6.30
N HIS A 26 8.80 -26.97 -6.80
CA HIS A 26 7.88 -28.10 -6.60
C HIS A 26 7.59 -28.33 -5.12
N PHE A 27 7.49 -27.24 -4.35
CA PHE A 27 7.29 -27.33 -2.91
C PHE A 27 5.89 -27.87 -2.54
N ASP A 28 4.88 -27.59 -3.36
CA ASP A 28 3.55 -28.19 -3.33
C ASP A 28 3.61 -29.73 -3.38
N GLN A 29 4.42 -30.29 -4.29
CA GLN A 29 4.55 -31.73 -4.42
C GLN A 29 5.11 -32.36 -3.14
N SER A 30 6.13 -31.76 -2.52
CA SER A 30 6.68 -32.26 -1.25
C SER A 30 5.68 -32.15 -0.09
N LEU A 31 4.86 -31.09 -0.04
CA LEU A 31 3.83 -30.94 0.99
C LEU A 31 2.73 -32.01 0.88
N PHE A 32 2.25 -32.30 -0.34
CA PHE A 32 1.11 -33.20 -0.55
C PHE A 32 1.50 -34.68 -0.67
N SER A 33 2.71 -34.99 -1.15
CA SER A 33 3.17 -36.38 -1.31
C SER A 33 3.80 -36.99 -0.05
N GLY A 34 4.09 -36.17 0.97
CA GLY A 34 4.80 -36.61 2.18
C GLY A 34 6.26 -37.00 1.92
N VAL A 35 6.77 -36.77 0.71
CA VAL A 35 8.19 -36.96 0.37
C VAL A 35 8.98 -35.79 0.99
N GLY A 36 10.23 -36.04 1.38
CA GLY A 36 11.08 -35.01 2.00
C GLY A 36 11.19 -33.71 1.19
N LEU A 37 11.65 -32.63 1.85
CA LEU A 37 11.82 -31.33 1.20
C LEU A 37 12.71 -31.43 -0.05
N PRO A 38 12.38 -30.70 -1.13
CA PRO A 38 13.21 -30.71 -2.33
C PRO A 38 14.54 -30.04 -2.01
N LYS A 39 15.60 -30.46 -2.72
CA LYS A 39 16.93 -29.85 -2.53
C LYS A 39 16.88 -28.37 -2.95
N PRO A 40 17.23 -27.42 -2.06
CA PRO A 40 17.26 -26.00 -2.43
C PRO A 40 18.33 -25.73 -3.48
N LYS A 41 18.05 -24.79 -4.37
CA LYS A 41 19.04 -24.19 -5.27
C LYS A 41 19.39 -22.78 -4.79
N PRO A 42 20.67 -22.38 -4.80
CA PRO A 42 21.03 -20.99 -4.54
C PRO A 42 20.48 -20.11 -5.67
N ALA A 43 19.62 -19.16 -5.31
CA ALA A 43 19.09 -18.14 -6.22
C ALA A 43 19.98 -16.88 -6.23
N MET A 44 20.62 -16.59 -5.09
CA MET A 44 21.61 -15.52 -4.93
C MET A 44 22.68 -16.01 -3.96
N GLU A 45 23.95 -15.85 -4.34
CA GLU A 45 25.07 -16.10 -3.43
C GLU A 45 25.18 -14.96 -2.41
N GLY A 46 25.78 -15.25 -1.24
CA GLY A 46 25.91 -14.27 -0.16
C GLY A 46 26.63 -13.01 -0.60
N THR A 47 25.89 -11.91 -0.69
CA THR A 47 26.41 -10.59 -1.08
C THR A 47 27.10 -9.86 0.07
N GLY A 48 27.00 -10.38 1.31
CA GLY A 48 27.45 -9.69 2.52
C GLY A 48 26.46 -8.66 3.05
N GLU A 49 25.37 -8.41 2.32
CA GLU A 49 24.30 -7.50 2.73
C GLU A 49 23.04 -8.29 3.15
N PRO A 50 22.35 -7.86 4.23
CA PRO A 50 21.13 -8.55 4.66
C PRO A 50 20.00 -8.32 3.67
N VAL A 51 19.28 -9.40 3.33
CA VAL A 51 18.02 -9.33 2.58
C VAL A 51 16.90 -8.90 3.54
N THR A 52 16.27 -7.78 3.22
CA THR A 52 15.21 -7.12 4.00
C THR A 52 13.81 -7.40 3.45
N GLY A 53 13.70 -7.97 2.25
CA GLY A 53 12.43 -8.36 1.65
C GLY A 53 12.57 -9.46 0.59
N LEU A 54 11.55 -10.32 0.50
CA LEU A 54 11.39 -11.30 -0.56
C LEU A 54 9.94 -11.26 -1.05
N GLY A 55 9.74 -11.61 -2.32
CA GLY A 55 8.40 -11.71 -2.84
C GLY A 55 8.33 -12.32 -4.22
N PHE A 56 7.22 -13.01 -4.51
CA PHE A 56 6.91 -13.49 -5.84
C PHE A 56 5.77 -12.66 -6.41
N ASN A 57 5.82 -12.36 -7.71
CA ASN A 57 4.62 -11.96 -8.41
C ASN A 57 3.83 -13.20 -8.87
N ASP A 58 2.53 -13.02 -9.09
CA ASP A 58 1.76 -14.03 -9.80
C ASP A 58 2.21 -14.10 -11.28
N PRO A 59 2.03 -15.25 -11.95
CA PRO A 59 2.38 -15.40 -13.35
C PRO A 59 1.64 -14.39 -14.21
N ASN A 60 2.35 -13.67 -15.09
CA ASN A 60 1.74 -12.76 -16.05
C ASN A 60 0.99 -13.54 -17.17
N ASP A 61 0.31 -12.84 -18.08
CA ASP A 61 -0.43 -13.46 -19.20
C ASP A 61 0.45 -14.36 -20.09
N THR A 62 1.76 -14.11 -20.14
CA THR A 62 2.73 -14.93 -20.87
C THR A 62 3.27 -16.12 -20.05
N GLY A 63 2.86 -16.25 -18.79
CA GLY A 63 3.27 -17.28 -17.84
C GLY A 63 4.63 -17.04 -17.18
N GLU A 64 5.19 -15.83 -17.30
CA GLU A 64 6.42 -15.44 -16.63
C GLU A 64 6.16 -15.05 -15.19
N MET A 65 7.11 -15.43 -14.34
CA MET A 65 7.01 -15.28 -12.89
C MET A 65 8.41 -14.98 -12.37
N PHE A 66 8.50 -14.09 -11.40
CA PHE A 66 9.72 -13.47 -10.90
C PHE A 66 9.77 -13.54 -9.38
N LEU A 67 10.96 -13.84 -8.87
CA LEU A 67 11.35 -13.63 -7.47
C LEU A 67 12.00 -12.27 -7.37
N PHE A 68 11.46 -11.42 -6.50
CA PHE A 68 12.06 -10.16 -6.09
C PHE A 68 12.83 -10.35 -4.80
N ILE A 69 14.03 -9.80 -4.75
CA ILE A 69 14.93 -9.84 -3.60
C ILE A 69 15.31 -8.42 -3.26
N VAL A 70 15.07 -7.99 -2.03
CA VAL A 70 15.35 -6.62 -1.58
C VAL A 70 16.40 -6.67 -0.49
N SER A 71 17.51 -5.97 -0.68
CA SER A 71 18.52 -5.71 0.36
C SER A 71 18.35 -4.32 0.95
N THR A 72 19.28 -3.92 1.83
CA THR A 72 19.37 -2.55 2.34
C THR A 72 19.70 -1.52 1.26
N THR A 73 20.33 -1.93 0.15
CA THR A 73 20.83 -1.02 -0.89
C THR A 73 20.29 -1.32 -2.28
N HIS A 74 19.85 -2.55 -2.58
CA HIS A 74 19.41 -2.92 -3.93
C HIS A 74 18.08 -3.67 -3.95
N VAL A 75 17.44 -3.63 -5.12
CA VAL A 75 16.33 -4.51 -5.48
C VAL A 75 16.76 -5.34 -6.67
N TYR A 76 16.62 -6.66 -6.56
CA TYR A 76 16.90 -7.60 -7.62
C TYR A 76 15.62 -8.29 -8.08
N SER A 77 15.62 -8.72 -9.33
CA SER A 77 14.62 -9.62 -9.90
C SER A 77 15.27 -10.87 -10.48
N LEU A 78 14.60 -12.01 -10.33
CA LEU A 78 15.04 -13.28 -10.88
C LEU A 78 13.85 -14.01 -11.51
N PRO A 79 13.84 -14.26 -12.81
CA PRO A 79 12.87 -15.16 -13.44
C PRO A 79 12.90 -16.56 -12.82
N VAL A 80 11.74 -17.01 -12.35
CA VAL A 80 11.56 -18.33 -11.72
C VAL A 80 10.42 -19.15 -12.34
N GLY A 81 9.72 -18.61 -13.33
CA GLY A 81 8.63 -19.32 -14.02
C GLY A 81 9.06 -20.62 -14.74
N PRO A 82 8.10 -21.42 -15.25
CA PRO A 82 8.39 -22.74 -15.84
C PRO A 82 9.37 -22.72 -17.01
N LYS A 83 9.38 -21.63 -17.79
CA LYS A 83 10.26 -21.42 -18.94
C LYS A 83 11.55 -20.66 -18.59
N ALA A 84 11.74 -20.28 -17.33
CA ALA A 84 12.89 -19.48 -16.92
C ALA A 84 14.19 -20.29 -17.02
N LYS A 85 15.17 -19.71 -17.74
CA LYS A 85 16.53 -20.22 -17.81
C LYS A 85 17.26 -19.94 -16.49
N ALA A 86 18.23 -20.78 -16.16
CA ALA A 86 19.12 -20.51 -15.03
C ALA A 86 19.95 -19.27 -15.32
N GLN A 87 19.84 -18.25 -14.47
CA GLN A 87 20.60 -17.01 -14.54
C GLN A 87 20.72 -16.38 -13.15
N SER A 88 21.65 -15.45 -13.00
CA SER A 88 21.79 -14.64 -11.79
C SER A 88 20.67 -13.59 -11.68
N PRO A 89 20.32 -13.14 -10.47
CA PRO A 89 19.40 -12.03 -10.28
C PRO A 89 19.91 -10.76 -10.99
N THR A 90 19.00 -10.00 -11.59
CA THR A 90 19.29 -8.70 -12.22
C THR A 90 18.96 -7.58 -11.26
N VAL A 91 19.84 -6.59 -11.15
CA VAL A 91 19.57 -5.36 -10.37
C VAL A 91 18.49 -4.55 -11.11
N VAL A 92 17.39 -4.30 -10.42
CA VAL A 92 16.24 -3.50 -10.91
C VAL A 92 16.33 -2.06 -10.41
N ASP A 93 16.85 -1.88 -9.20
CA ASP A 93 17.02 -0.58 -8.55
C ASP A 93 18.20 -0.62 -7.57
N GLU A 94 18.87 0.53 -7.42
CA GLU A 94 19.95 0.77 -6.45
C GLU A 94 19.41 1.47 -5.19
N ILE A 95 18.10 1.36 -4.96
CA ILE A 95 17.41 1.84 -3.77
C ILE A 95 16.77 0.66 -3.06
N GLY A 96 17.50 0.11 -2.09
CA GLY A 96 16.98 -0.89 -1.15
C GLY A 96 16.20 -0.25 0.00
N THR A 97 15.82 -1.05 1.00
CA THR A 97 15.04 -0.56 2.15
C THR A 97 15.29 -1.36 3.43
N ASP A 98 14.84 -0.79 4.55
CA ASP A 98 14.87 -1.42 5.86
C ASP A 98 13.92 -2.63 5.94
N LEU A 99 14.20 -3.53 6.90
CA LEU A 99 13.39 -4.71 7.17
C LEU A 99 11.92 -4.33 7.43
N GLY A 100 11.00 -5.03 6.76
CA GLY A 100 9.56 -4.81 6.90
C GLY A 100 9.00 -3.69 6.00
N CYS A 101 9.83 -2.95 5.29
CA CYS A 101 9.42 -1.88 4.37
C CYS A 101 9.34 -2.31 2.90
N ALA A 102 9.44 -3.61 2.62
CA ALA A 102 9.26 -4.19 1.29
C ALA A 102 8.01 -5.10 1.27
N ALA A 103 7.17 -4.97 0.24
CA ALA A 103 5.98 -5.79 0.09
C ALA A 103 5.59 -5.99 -1.38
N MET A 104 5.16 -7.19 -1.77
CA MET A 104 4.64 -7.43 -3.12
C MET A 104 3.25 -6.85 -3.30
N HIS A 105 3.06 -6.14 -4.41
CA HIS A 105 1.75 -5.72 -4.84
C HIS A 105 1.12 -6.82 -5.70
N PRO A 106 0.02 -7.45 -5.26
CA PRO A 106 -0.53 -8.64 -5.93
C PRO A 106 -1.08 -8.31 -7.32
N THR A 107 -1.79 -7.19 -7.46
CA THR A 107 -2.43 -6.82 -8.74
C THR A 107 -1.43 -6.36 -9.81
N THR A 108 -0.43 -5.55 -9.45
CA THR A 108 0.54 -5.03 -10.42
C THR A 108 1.73 -5.97 -10.63
N GLY A 109 1.94 -6.93 -9.74
CA GLY A 109 3.12 -7.80 -9.74
C GLY A 109 4.44 -7.06 -9.47
N GLN A 110 4.38 -5.86 -8.89
CA GLN A 110 5.55 -5.04 -8.57
C GLN A 110 5.93 -5.17 -7.10
N MET A 111 7.22 -5.11 -6.80
CA MET A 111 7.73 -5.00 -5.43
C MET A 111 7.63 -3.53 -4.99
N VAL A 112 6.91 -3.28 -3.89
CA VAL A 112 6.84 -1.98 -3.24
C VAL A 112 8.02 -1.86 -2.28
N VAL A 113 8.79 -0.79 -2.42
CA VAL A 113 9.93 -0.44 -1.56
C VAL A 113 9.64 0.90 -0.90
N ALA A 114 9.42 0.89 0.41
CA ALA A 114 8.93 2.04 1.16
C ALA A 114 10.07 2.75 1.89
N LYS A 115 10.43 3.95 1.42
CA LYS A 115 11.48 4.78 2.01
C LYS A 115 10.89 5.99 2.73
N LYS A 116 11.76 6.81 3.31
CA LYS A 116 11.35 8.02 4.03
C LYS A 116 10.64 9.00 3.10
N GLU A 117 11.12 9.15 1.87
CA GLU A 117 10.70 10.15 0.90
C GLU A 117 9.56 9.68 0.00
N ALA A 118 9.52 8.38 -0.32
CA ALA A 118 8.63 7.84 -1.34
C ALA A 118 8.36 6.34 -1.18
N LEU A 119 7.37 5.88 -1.93
CA LEU A 119 7.19 4.47 -2.29
C LEU A 119 7.73 4.25 -3.70
N TYR A 120 8.65 3.31 -3.88
CA TYR A 120 9.17 2.92 -5.17
C TYR A 120 8.49 1.61 -5.63
N MET A 121 7.95 1.60 -6.84
CA MET A 121 7.30 0.44 -7.43
C MET A 121 8.26 -0.25 -8.39
N CYS A 122 8.94 -1.31 -7.94
CA CYS A 122 9.95 -2.02 -8.71
C CYS A 122 9.31 -3.14 -9.56
N GLY A 123 9.43 -3.04 -10.88
CA GLY A 123 8.95 -4.06 -11.81
C GLY A 123 10.01 -5.13 -12.11
N PRO A 124 9.67 -6.16 -12.88
CA PRO A 124 10.56 -7.31 -13.12
C PRO A 124 11.86 -6.96 -13.87
N SER A 125 11.90 -5.86 -14.63
CA SER A 125 13.09 -5.47 -15.41
C SER A 125 13.67 -4.14 -14.96
N VAL A 126 12.83 -3.20 -14.53
CA VAL A 126 13.23 -1.83 -14.20
C VAL A 126 12.38 -1.27 -13.06
N ARG A 127 12.91 -0.27 -12.37
CA ARG A 127 12.12 0.57 -11.49
C ARG A 127 10.99 1.26 -12.26
N GLY A 128 9.77 1.07 -11.78
CA GLY A 128 8.57 1.71 -12.29
C GLY A 128 8.34 3.09 -11.66
N ARG A 129 7.06 3.41 -11.41
CA ARG A 129 6.64 4.71 -10.86
C ARG A 129 7.08 4.83 -9.39
N SER A 130 7.31 6.07 -8.96
CA SER A 130 7.49 6.40 -7.54
C SER A 130 6.33 7.28 -7.08
N TYR A 131 5.94 7.11 -5.82
CA TYR A 131 4.91 7.90 -5.17
C TYR A 131 5.50 8.63 -3.97
N ALA A 132 5.64 9.95 -4.09
CA ALA A 132 6.18 10.78 -3.01
C ALA A 132 5.24 10.74 -1.80
N TYR A 133 5.74 10.26 -0.67
CA TYR A 133 5.01 10.22 0.59
C TYR A 133 6.01 10.31 1.74
N GLU A 134 6.22 11.53 2.21
CA GLU A 134 7.26 11.83 3.19
C GLU A 134 6.95 11.34 4.60
N GLY A 135 8.01 10.90 5.28
CA GLY A 135 8.05 10.52 6.69
C GLY A 135 8.61 9.12 6.87
N GLU A 136 9.31 8.94 8.00
CA GLU A 136 9.89 7.67 8.43
C GLU A 136 8.86 6.53 8.38
N LYS A 137 9.31 5.36 7.91
CA LYS A 137 8.49 4.15 7.76
C LYS A 137 9.19 2.99 8.46
N THR A 138 8.44 2.25 9.28
CA THR A 138 8.92 1.02 9.92
C THR A 138 8.35 -0.23 9.28
N ALA A 139 7.22 -0.09 8.57
CA ALA A 139 6.65 -1.19 7.81
C ALA A 139 5.80 -0.71 6.64
N ALA A 140 5.73 -1.55 5.61
CA ALA A 140 4.83 -1.42 4.48
C ALA A 140 4.09 -2.74 4.24
N TYR A 141 2.81 -2.64 3.95
CA TYR A 141 1.93 -3.76 3.66
C TYR A 141 1.12 -3.44 2.42
N VAL A 142 0.64 -4.46 1.72
CA VAL A 142 -0.28 -4.29 0.60
C VAL A 142 -1.60 -5.00 0.88
N HIS A 143 -2.71 -4.32 0.58
CA HIS A 143 -4.05 -4.89 0.64
C HIS A 143 -4.84 -4.42 -0.59
N GLY A 144 -5.14 -5.35 -1.50
CA GLY A 144 -5.74 -5.02 -2.79
C GLY A 144 -4.84 -4.06 -3.57
N HIS A 145 -5.36 -2.87 -3.86
CA HIS A 145 -4.66 -1.79 -4.55
C HIS A 145 -3.98 -0.78 -3.62
N TYR A 146 -4.09 -0.97 -2.31
CA TYR A 146 -3.57 -0.01 -1.33
C TYR A 146 -2.26 -0.46 -0.73
N VAL A 147 -1.33 0.47 -0.62
CA VAL A 147 -0.14 0.33 0.21
C VAL A 147 -0.43 0.96 1.57
N ILE A 148 -0.24 0.20 2.64
CA ILE A 148 -0.40 0.64 4.02
C ILE A 148 0.98 0.83 4.61
N THR A 149 1.30 2.05 5.02
CA THR A 149 2.58 2.38 5.67
C THR A 149 2.37 2.64 7.15
N VAL A 150 3.35 2.23 7.94
CA VAL A 150 3.42 2.46 9.38
C VAL A 150 4.67 3.27 9.67
N SER A 151 4.55 4.29 10.51
CA SER A 151 5.68 5.10 10.97
C SER A 151 6.18 4.66 12.34
N PRO A 152 7.44 4.94 12.69
CA PRO A 152 7.96 4.67 14.01
C PRO A 152 7.11 5.35 15.09
N PRO A 153 6.98 4.75 16.30
CA PRO A 153 6.31 5.39 17.41
C PRO A 153 6.96 6.73 17.75
N ILE A 154 6.14 7.76 17.91
CA ILE A 154 6.55 9.09 18.37
C ILE A 154 5.61 9.56 19.47
N THR A 155 6.14 10.33 20.42
CA THR A 155 5.36 10.98 21.47
C THR A 155 4.39 11.99 20.85
N ALA A 156 3.09 11.85 21.14
CA ALA A 156 2.08 12.77 20.63
C ALA A 156 2.23 14.17 21.28
N THR A 157 2.37 15.21 20.46
CA THR A 157 2.48 16.60 20.92
C THR A 157 1.64 17.56 20.07
N ALA A 158 1.08 18.60 20.69
CA ALA A 158 0.35 19.67 20.02
C ALA A 158 1.25 20.52 19.11
N ASP A 159 2.55 20.57 19.41
CA ASP A 159 3.55 21.34 18.64
C ASP A 159 4.09 20.57 17.42
N SER A 160 3.55 19.39 17.12
CA SER A 160 4.01 18.59 16.00
C SER A 160 3.72 19.30 14.67
N SER A 161 4.71 19.31 13.78
CA SER A 161 4.56 19.76 12.39
C SER A 161 3.63 18.84 11.58
N HIS A 162 3.43 17.60 12.03
CA HIS A 162 2.60 16.64 11.31
C HIS A 162 1.13 16.75 11.75
N PRO A 163 0.18 17.05 10.83
CA PRO A 163 -1.21 17.36 11.19
C PRO A 163 -1.91 16.21 11.92
N THR A 164 -1.63 14.94 11.56
CA THR A 164 -2.21 13.78 12.25
C THR A 164 -1.80 13.68 13.71
N VAL A 165 -0.55 14.04 14.04
CA VAL A 165 -0.01 13.97 15.41
C VAL A 165 -0.63 15.07 16.25
N ARG A 166 -0.64 16.30 15.72
CA ARG A 166 -1.27 17.46 16.37
C ARG A 166 -2.76 17.24 16.61
N ASN A 167 -3.49 16.74 15.62
CA ASN A 167 -4.93 16.46 15.76
C ASN A 167 -5.20 15.36 16.79
N PHE A 168 -4.32 14.36 16.88
CA PHE A 168 -4.43 13.32 17.90
C PHE A 168 -4.17 13.89 19.31
N ALA A 169 -3.09 14.65 19.48
CA ALA A 169 -2.77 15.32 20.74
C ALA A 169 -3.89 16.27 21.19
N ALA A 170 -4.42 17.08 20.27
CA ALA A 170 -5.53 17.99 20.55
C ALA A 170 -6.80 17.27 21.01
N ARG A 171 -7.10 16.07 20.47
CA ARG A 171 -8.26 15.26 20.91
C ARG A 171 -8.05 14.65 22.29
N LEU A 172 -6.83 14.29 22.64
CA LEU A 172 -6.49 13.74 23.96
C LEU A 172 -6.47 14.83 25.04
N PHE A 173 -5.73 15.91 24.80
CA PHE A 173 -5.52 16.96 25.80
C PHE A 173 -6.65 18.01 25.80
N GLY A 174 -7.31 18.25 24.68
CA GLY A 174 -8.45 19.19 24.59
C GLY A 174 -9.74 18.68 25.24
N ALA A 175 -9.83 17.39 25.57
CA ALA A 175 -10.92 16.81 26.34
C ALA A 175 -10.70 16.91 27.87
N SER A 176 -9.51 17.32 28.32
CA SER A 176 -9.15 17.46 29.73
C SER A 176 -8.96 18.93 30.09
N VAL A 177 -10.06 19.69 30.14
CA VAL A 177 -10.09 20.92 30.95
C VAL A 177 -10.36 20.47 32.39
N LYS A 178 -9.30 20.13 33.13
CA LYS A 178 -9.39 20.03 34.60
C LYS A 178 -9.66 21.45 35.15
N PRO A 179 -10.66 21.66 36.03
CA PRO A 179 -10.80 22.92 36.75
C PRO A 179 -9.58 23.11 37.67
N PRO A 180 -9.20 24.35 38.01
CA PRO A 180 -8.02 24.61 38.82
C PRO A 180 -8.24 24.10 40.25
N GLY A 181 -7.50 23.07 40.64
CA GLY A 181 -7.57 22.50 42.00
C GLY A 181 -6.41 21.55 42.29
N ASN A 182 -5.43 22.08 43.05
CA ASN A 182 -4.41 21.45 43.90
C ASN A 182 -3.79 20.10 43.47
N THR A 183 -2.55 20.16 42.97
CA THR A 183 -1.68 18.99 42.74
C THR A 183 -0.83 18.72 43.98
N GLU A 184 -1.05 17.58 44.64
CA GLU A 184 -0.03 16.92 45.45
C GLU A 184 0.73 15.94 44.54
N SER A 185 2.00 16.22 44.33
CA SER A 185 2.90 15.49 43.42
C SER A 185 3.20 14.08 43.95
N SER A 186 2.80 13.06 43.21
CA SER A 186 3.34 11.70 43.33
C SER A 186 4.13 11.36 42.06
N ALA A 187 5.27 10.68 42.21
CA ALA A 187 6.23 10.35 41.14
C ALA A 187 5.68 9.45 40.00
N ILE A 188 4.37 9.18 39.98
CA ILE A 188 3.66 8.44 38.94
C ILE A 188 3.20 9.40 37.81
N GLU A 189 3.12 10.71 38.05
CA GLU A 189 2.65 11.71 37.08
C GLU A 189 3.65 12.02 35.95
N ASP A 190 4.94 11.72 36.12
CA ASP A 190 5.96 12.02 35.10
C ASP A 190 5.84 11.16 33.83
N LEU A 191 5.19 9.99 33.90
CA LEU A 191 4.92 9.14 32.74
C LEU A 191 3.63 9.54 31.99
N GLU A 192 2.73 10.27 32.64
CA GLU A 192 1.50 10.81 32.03
C GLU A 192 1.73 12.19 31.39
N ASN A 193 2.81 12.89 31.76
CA ASN A 193 3.19 14.18 31.19
C ASN A 193 3.90 14.06 29.83
N THR A 194 4.56 12.94 29.56
CA THR A 194 4.97 12.57 28.18
C THR A 194 3.76 12.02 27.45
N GLY A 195 3.25 12.74 26.45
CA GLY A 195 2.07 12.32 25.68
C GLY A 195 2.18 10.88 25.16
N PRO A 196 1.06 10.20 24.91
CA PRO A 196 1.09 8.78 24.52
C PRO A 196 1.89 8.57 23.24
N ASP A 197 2.69 7.50 23.21
CA ASP A 197 3.37 7.08 21.99
C ASP A 197 2.36 6.65 20.94
N ILE A 198 2.49 7.22 19.74
CA ILE A 198 1.64 6.94 18.60
C ILE A 198 2.46 6.53 17.39
N SER A 199 1.94 5.57 16.64
CA SER A 199 2.38 5.31 15.27
C SER A 199 1.34 5.87 14.31
N ARG A 200 1.79 6.60 13.28
CA ARG A 200 0.92 6.97 12.16
C ARG A 200 0.77 5.79 11.22
N VAL A 201 -0.46 5.56 10.76
CA VAL A 201 -0.81 4.62 9.70
C VAL A 201 -1.38 5.41 8.54
N ALA A 202 -0.91 5.13 7.33
CA ALA A 202 -1.44 5.75 6.11
C ALA A 202 -1.75 4.68 5.06
N VAL A 203 -2.93 4.80 4.46
CA VAL A 203 -3.41 3.96 3.36
C VAL A 203 -3.31 4.80 2.09
N LEU A 204 -2.53 4.31 1.14
CA LEU A 204 -2.09 5.03 -0.05
C LEU A 204 -2.50 4.22 -1.27
N ASP A 205 -3.05 4.88 -2.28
CA ASP A 205 -3.25 4.30 -3.60
C ASP A 205 -2.13 4.82 -4.51
N PRO A 206 -1.07 4.03 -4.78
CA PRO A 206 0.06 4.48 -5.58
C PRO A 206 -0.29 4.61 -7.07
N GLU A 207 -1.29 3.89 -7.58
CA GLU A 207 -1.68 3.95 -9.00
C GLU A 207 -2.37 5.27 -9.32
N LEU A 208 -3.29 5.68 -8.44
CA LEU A 208 -4.06 6.92 -8.52
C LEU A 208 -3.39 8.09 -7.77
N ALA A 209 -2.24 7.83 -7.17
CA ALA A 209 -1.39 8.81 -6.51
C ALA A 209 -2.12 9.63 -5.41
N PHE A 210 -2.95 8.99 -4.58
CA PHE A 210 -3.62 9.67 -3.47
C PHE A 210 -3.55 8.94 -2.13
N VAL A 211 -3.68 9.70 -1.05
CA VAL A 211 -3.79 9.17 0.31
C VAL A 211 -5.26 8.88 0.59
N ALA A 212 -5.64 7.61 0.58
CA ALA A 212 -7.02 7.18 0.84
C ALA A 212 -7.42 7.41 2.30
N TRP A 213 -6.50 7.17 3.23
CA TRP A 213 -6.74 7.41 4.65
C TRP A 213 -5.43 7.63 5.42
N ARG A 214 -5.50 8.36 6.53
CA ARG A 214 -4.40 8.49 7.49
C ARG A 214 -4.93 8.66 8.91
N GLY A 215 -4.23 8.08 9.87
CA GLY A 215 -4.59 8.18 11.29
C GLY A 215 -3.40 7.92 12.21
N ALA A 216 -3.57 8.26 13.48
CA ALA A 216 -2.64 7.94 14.55
C ALA A 216 -3.23 6.82 15.41
N VAL A 217 -2.37 5.88 15.79
CA VAL A 217 -2.73 4.71 16.59
C VAL A 217 -1.85 4.71 17.85
N SER A 218 -2.48 4.76 19.02
CA SER A 218 -1.80 4.76 20.31
C SER A 218 -1.19 3.41 20.67
N GLY A 219 -0.03 3.43 21.32
CA GLY A 219 0.66 2.23 21.79
C GLY A 219 1.44 1.52 20.69
N GLY A 220 1.76 2.21 19.60
CA GLY A 220 2.49 1.65 18.46
C GLY A 220 1.69 0.60 17.66
N VAL A 221 2.23 0.25 16.49
CA VAL A 221 1.66 -0.80 15.63
C VAL A 221 2.60 -2.00 15.65
N LYS A 222 2.06 -3.16 16.02
CA LYS A 222 2.77 -4.44 16.06
C LYS A 222 2.71 -5.16 14.72
N ALA A 223 1.55 -5.15 14.07
CA ALA A 223 1.37 -5.78 12.77
C ALA A 223 0.16 -5.18 12.03
N VAL A 224 0.20 -5.24 10.70
CA VAL A 224 -0.98 -5.06 9.85
C VAL A 224 -1.19 -6.35 9.07
N PHE A 225 -2.42 -6.85 9.03
CA PHE A 225 -2.75 -8.07 8.30
C PHE A 225 -4.17 -8.01 7.76
N ALA A 226 -4.43 -8.76 6.70
CA ALA A 226 -5.77 -8.92 6.16
C ALA A 226 -6.46 -10.09 6.88
N ALA A 227 -7.70 -9.88 7.35
CA ALA A 227 -8.49 -10.93 7.99
C ALA A 227 -9.96 -10.88 7.56
N PRO A 228 -10.68 -12.02 7.59
CA PRO A 228 -12.10 -12.08 7.25
C PRO A 228 -12.93 -11.16 8.14
N VAL A 229 -13.93 -10.53 7.52
CA VAL A 229 -14.90 -9.70 8.23
C VAL A 229 -16.10 -10.57 8.63
N PRO A 230 -16.63 -10.46 9.87
CA PRO A 230 -17.85 -11.16 10.25
C PRO A 230 -18.98 -10.90 9.25
N ASN A 231 -19.67 -11.96 8.82
CA ASN A 231 -20.76 -11.90 7.83
C ASN A 231 -20.33 -11.42 6.43
N SER A 232 -19.05 -11.52 6.08
CA SER A 232 -18.56 -11.22 4.74
C SER A 232 -17.42 -12.17 4.36
N THR A 233 -17.34 -12.53 3.08
CA THR A 233 -16.20 -13.24 2.51
C THR A 233 -15.02 -12.30 2.22
N ALA A 234 -15.23 -10.98 2.33
CA ALA A 234 -14.18 -10.00 2.09
C ALA A 234 -13.15 -10.00 3.23
N LEU A 235 -11.88 -9.90 2.84
CA LEU A 235 -10.80 -9.59 3.76
C LEU A 235 -10.72 -8.09 3.96
N ALA A 236 -10.44 -7.64 5.17
CA ALA A 236 -10.17 -6.24 5.47
C ALA A 236 -8.83 -6.10 6.20
N PRO A 237 -8.11 -4.97 6.01
CA PRO A 237 -6.90 -4.71 6.76
C PRO A 237 -7.24 -4.43 8.23
N HIS A 238 -6.52 -5.09 9.12
CA HIS A 238 -6.58 -4.87 10.56
C HIS A 238 -5.21 -4.43 11.06
N VAL A 239 -5.21 -3.40 11.90
CA VAL A 239 -4.02 -2.85 12.56
C VAL A 239 -4.02 -3.34 14.00
N LEU A 240 -3.05 -4.19 14.35
CA LEU A 240 -2.84 -4.67 15.70
C LEU A 240 -1.83 -3.77 16.41
N THR A 241 -2.25 -3.20 17.54
CA THR A 241 -1.39 -2.39 18.39
C THR A 241 -0.54 -3.23 19.33
N THR A 242 0.55 -2.68 19.86
CA THR A 242 1.37 -3.38 20.87
C THR A 242 0.60 -3.62 22.17
N ARG A 243 -0.44 -2.81 22.44
CA ARG A 243 -1.35 -2.96 23.59
C ARG A 243 -2.47 -3.98 23.39
N GLY A 244 -2.49 -4.68 22.25
CA GLY A 244 -3.49 -5.73 21.98
C GLY A 244 -4.82 -5.24 21.39
N ASN A 245 -4.99 -3.92 21.18
CA ASN A 245 -6.14 -3.38 20.46
C ASN A 245 -6.05 -3.70 18.96
N LEU A 246 -7.18 -4.01 18.35
CA LEU A 246 -7.29 -4.30 16.92
C LEU A 246 -8.22 -3.26 16.26
N VAL A 247 -7.71 -2.56 15.25
CA VAL A 247 -8.48 -1.56 14.49
C VAL A 247 -8.70 -2.09 13.08
N ARG A 248 -9.95 -2.26 12.67
CA ARG A 248 -10.30 -2.63 11.30
C ARG A 248 -10.41 -1.38 10.43
N LEU A 249 -9.75 -1.39 9.29
CA LEU A 249 -9.93 -0.41 8.23
C LEU A 249 -11.01 -0.90 7.27
N THR A 250 -12.04 -0.10 7.03
CA THR A 250 -13.14 -0.45 6.13
C THR A 250 -13.09 0.42 4.89
N GLU A 251 -13.08 -0.23 3.72
CA GLU A 251 -13.12 0.48 2.45
C GLU A 251 -14.47 1.20 2.28
N VAL A 252 -14.40 2.44 1.79
CA VAL A 252 -15.58 3.23 1.43
C VAL A 252 -16.09 2.71 0.07
N PRO A 253 -17.40 2.57 -0.16
CA PRO A 253 -17.91 2.14 -1.47
C PRO A 253 -17.39 3.05 -2.60
N ILE A 254 -17.03 2.43 -3.74
CA ILE A 254 -16.42 3.12 -4.90
C ILE A 254 -17.28 4.31 -5.36
N GLN A 255 -18.60 4.13 -5.43
CA GLN A 255 -19.53 5.19 -5.84
C GLN A 255 -19.44 6.42 -4.93
N THR A 256 -19.33 6.22 -3.62
CA THR A 256 -19.18 7.30 -2.64
C THR A 256 -17.82 7.99 -2.79
N MET A 257 -16.77 7.26 -3.14
CA MET A 257 -15.45 7.85 -3.41
C MET A 257 -15.49 8.73 -4.66
N ILE A 258 -16.07 8.24 -5.76
CA ILE A 258 -16.25 8.98 -7.03
C ILE A 258 -17.01 10.29 -6.77
N GLN A 259 -18.19 10.21 -6.14
CA GLN A 259 -19.00 11.38 -5.78
C GLN A 259 -18.25 12.38 -4.89
N THR A 260 -17.36 11.89 -4.03
CA THR A 260 -16.55 12.76 -3.17
C THR A 260 -15.46 13.46 -3.97
N MET A 261 -14.83 12.79 -4.94
CA MET A 261 -13.86 13.40 -5.85
C MET A 261 -14.50 14.42 -6.80
N GLU A 262 -15.68 14.12 -7.35
CA GLU A 262 -16.46 15.02 -8.21
C GLU A 262 -16.86 16.30 -7.47
N ARG A 263 -17.37 16.19 -6.23
CA ARG A 263 -17.66 17.35 -5.37
C ARG A 263 -16.43 18.19 -5.04
N GLN A 264 -15.23 17.60 -5.05
CA GLN A 264 -13.97 18.31 -4.88
C GLN A 264 -13.41 18.88 -6.19
N GLY A 265 -14.10 18.70 -7.32
CA GLY A 265 -13.64 19.12 -8.65
C GLY A 265 -12.51 18.27 -9.22
N ARG A 266 -12.27 17.06 -8.69
CA ARG A 266 -11.14 16.17 -9.05
C ARG A 266 -11.54 15.09 -10.05
N PHE A 267 -12.16 15.50 -11.16
CA PHE A 267 -12.73 14.57 -12.15
C PHE A 267 -11.70 13.65 -12.82
N VAL A 268 -10.47 14.13 -13.04
CA VAL A 268 -9.40 13.28 -13.61
C VAL A 268 -9.07 12.10 -12.69
N MET A 269 -9.05 12.32 -11.36
CA MET A 269 -8.85 11.25 -10.39
C MET A 269 -10.08 10.34 -10.32
N ALA A 270 -11.29 10.90 -10.38
CA ALA A 270 -12.53 10.12 -10.38
C ALA A 270 -12.61 9.16 -11.59
N LEU A 271 -12.24 9.65 -12.79
CA LEU A 271 -12.14 8.82 -14.00
C LEU A 271 -11.06 7.75 -13.88
N GLY A 272 -9.89 8.09 -13.32
CA GLY A 272 -8.84 7.12 -13.03
C GLY A 272 -9.32 6.03 -12.07
N LEU A 273 -10.00 6.41 -11.00
CA LEU A 273 -10.58 5.49 -10.02
C LEU A 273 -11.63 4.58 -10.67
N ALA A 274 -12.56 5.15 -11.44
CA ALA A 274 -13.60 4.38 -12.11
C ALA A 274 -13.00 3.32 -13.05
N LYS A 275 -12.01 3.69 -13.86
CA LYS A 275 -11.32 2.78 -14.77
C LYS A 275 -10.53 1.70 -14.03
N ASN A 276 -9.72 2.07 -13.04
CA ASN A 276 -8.90 1.11 -12.29
C ASN A 276 -9.72 0.14 -11.46
N ARG A 277 -10.92 0.54 -11.03
CA ARG A 277 -11.82 -0.29 -10.21
C ARG A 277 -12.91 -1.00 -11.04
N GLY A 278 -12.83 -0.94 -12.37
CA GLY A 278 -13.71 -1.70 -13.26
C GLY A 278 -15.17 -1.21 -13.26
N VAL A 279 -15.40 0.08 -13.08
CA VAL A 279 -16.71 0.69 -13.32
C VAL A 279 -17.08 0.53 -14.78
N ASP A 280 -18.34 0.25 -15.06
CA ASP A 280 -18.86 0.00 -16.40
C ASP A 280 -18.82 1.27 -17.29
N GLU A 281 -18.89 1.07 -18.60
CA GLU A 281 -18.80 2.18 -19.57
C GLU A 281 -19.90 3.24 -19.35
N ILE A 282 -21.07 2.82 -18.88
CA ILE A 282 -22.18 3.73 -18.54
C ILE A 282 -21.79 4.62 -17.35
N GLY A 283 -21.26 4.04 -16.27
CA GLY A 283 -20.77 4.79 -15.12
C GLY A 283 -19.61 5.72 -15.49
N VAL A 284 -18.67 5.28 -16.33
CA VAL A 284 -17.56 6.12 -16.81
C VAL A 284 -18.07 7.28 -17.68
N ALA A 285 -19.04 7.04 -18.55
CA ALA A 285 -19.67 8.08 -19.37
C ALA A 285 -20.41 9.12 -18.51
N GLU A 286 -21.03 8.69 -17.40
CA GLU A 286 -21.68 9.62 -16.46
C GLU A 286 -20.67 10.56 -15.79
N ILE A 287 -19.50 10.06 -15.39
CA ILE A 287 -18.42 10.90 -14.84
C ILE A 287 -17.94 11.91 -15.90
N HIS A 288 -17.80 11.50 -17.16
CA HIS A 288 -17.47 12.41 -18.26
C HIS A 288 -18.55 13.48 -18.47
N ARG A 289 -19.84 13.12 -18.34
CA ARG A 289 -20.95 14.07 -18.43
C ARG A 289 -20.87 15.11 -17.32
N GLU A 290 -20.70 14.69 -16.07
CA GLU A 290 -20.56 15.61 -14.93
C GLU A 290 -19.31 16.47 -15.03
N TYR A 291 -18.20 15.92 -15.55
CA TYR A 291 -16.99 16.69 -15.78
C TYR A 291 -17.19 17.76 -16.85
N GLY A 292 -17.87 17.41 -17.95
CA GLY A 292 -18.26 18.37 -18.99
C GLY A 292 -19.12 19.50 -18.43
N ASP A 293 -20.13 19.18 -17.61
CA ASP A 293 -20.96 20.17 -16.93
C ASP A 293 -20.16 21.09 -16.02
N TYR A 294 -19.21 20.53 -15.28
CA TYR A 294 -18.33 21.29 -14.40
C TYR A 294 -17.46 22.27 -15.21
N LEU A 295 -16.79 21.81 -16.27
CA LEU A 295 -15.96 22.67 -17.13
C LEU A 295 -16.78 23.76 -17.82
N TYR A 296 -17.97 23.40 -18.33
CA TYR A 296 -18.89 24.34 -18.94
C TYR A 296 -19.31 25.44 -17.94
N SER A 297 -19.63 25.06 -16.70
CA SER A 297 -19.97 26.03 -15.63
C SER A 297 -18.81 26.96 -15.27
N LYS A 298 -17.57 26.56 -15.57
CA LYS A 298 -16.35 27.36 -15.40
C LYS A 298 -16.02 28.21 -16.62
N GLY A 299 -16.80 28.12 -17.70
CA GLY A 299 -16.57 28.84 -18.96
C GLY A 299 -15.58 28.17 -19.90
N ASP A 300 -15.10 26.95 -19.58
CA ASP A 300 -14.24 26.15 -20.47
C ASP A 300 -15.10 25.29 -21.40
N GLY A 301 -15.62 25.92 -22.45
CA GLY A 301 -16.50 25.24 -23.42
C GLY A 301 -15.78 24.20 -24.27
N ASP A 302 -14.52 24.46 -24.65
CA ASP A 302 -13.71 23.53 -25.45
C ASP A 302 -13.37 22.27 -24.65
N GLY A 303 -12.95 22.44 -23.40
CA GLY A 303 -12.71 21.33 -22.47
C GLY A 303 -13.98 20.54 -22.19
N ALA A 304 -15.12 21.22 -21.98
CA ALA A 304 -16.42 20.59 -21.79
C ALA A 304 -16.84 19.75 -23.00
N MET A 305 -16.72 20.29 -24.22
CA MET A 305 -17.01 19.57 -25.45
C MET A 305 -16.15 18.31 -25.58
N GLY A 306 -14.85 18.41 -25.26
CA GLY A 306 -13.96 17.26 -25.22
C GLY A 306 -14.45 16.13 -24.30
N GLN A 307 -15.06 16.47 -23.16
CA GLN A 307 -15.68 15.48 -22.26
C GLN A 307 -17.00 14.94 -22.81
N TYR A 308 -17.87 15.78 -23.35
CA TYR A 308 -19.16 15.35 -23.89
C TYR A 308 -18.99 14.37 -25.08
N ILE A 309 -17.94 14.51 -25.88
CA ILE A 309 -17.61 13.55 -26.94
C ILE A 309 -17.38 12.14 -26.38
N GLN A 310 -16.78 12.03 -25.18
CA GLN A 310 -16.55 10.73 -24.53
C GLN A 310 -17.84 10.07 -24.03
N THR A 311 -18.98 10.77 -24.07
CA THR A 311 -20.29 10.28 -23.62
C THR A 311 -21.19 9.79 -24.77
N ILE A 312 -20.70 9.83 -26.01
CA ILE A 312 -21.46 9.40 -27.19
C ILE A 312 -21.89 7.94 -27.04
N GLY A 313 -23.16 7.66 -27.32
CA GLY A 313 -23.75 6.32 -27.16
C GLY A 313 -24.41 6.10 -25.79
N PHE A 314 -24.07 6.91 -24.79
CA PHE A 314 -24.60 6.80 -23.42
C PHE A 314 -25.51 7.98 -23.06
N VAL A 315 -25.10 9.20 -23.40
CA VAL A 315 -25.87 10.43 -23.12
C VAL A 315 -26.65 10.87 -24.36
N ARG A 316 -27.87 11.37 -24.15
CA ARG A 316 -28.73 11.83 -25.26
C ARG A 316 -28.11 13.06 -25.95
N PRO A 317 -28.01 13.10 -27.28
CA PRO A 317 -27.44 14.25 -28.01
C PRO A 317 -28.15 15.58 -27.70
N SER A 318 -29.46 15.54 -27.45
CA SER A 318 -30.25 16.73 -27.08
C SER A 318 -29.84 17.36 -25.76
N TYR A 319 -29.20 16.60 -24.86
CA TYR A 319 -28.64 17.14 -23.62
C TYR A 319 -27.44 18.04 -23.92
N VAL A 320 -26.51 17.55 -24.74
CA VAL A 320 -25.26 18.23 -25.07
C VAL A 320 -25.50 19.48 -25.92
N ILE A 321 -26.41 19.41 -26.90
CA ILE A 321 -26.74 20.56 -27.78
C ILE A 321 -27.31 21.77 -27.01
N ARG A 322 -27.86 21.56 -25.81
CA ARG A 322 -28.41 22.64 -24.97
C ARG A 322 -27.35 23.37 -24.14
N LYS A 323 -26.11 22.89 -24.12
CA LYS A 323 -24.96 23.51 -23.48
C LYS A 323 -24.24 24.32 -24.55
#